data_AF-A0AAF0UAJ5-F1
#
_entry.id   AF-A0AAF0UAJ5-F1
#
_cell.length_a   1.000
_cell.length_b   1.000
_cell.length_c   1.000
_cell.angle_alpha   90.00
_cell.angle_beta   90.00
_cell.angle_gamma   90.00
#
_symmetry.space_group_name_H-M   'P 1'
#
loop_
_entity.id
_entity.type
_entity.pdbx_description
1 polymer ?
#
loop_
_entity_poly.entity_id
_entity_poly.type
_entity_poly.pdbx_seq_one_letter_code
_entity_poly.pdbx_strand_id
1 'polypeptide(L)'
;MENLWITNLSTQPYGSGVWRSIRNLWIKFFNKCKIKVGNGGRTLFWEDKWVDQVTLRNRFPILFNMSLQKEATIREMRDNQGWDLRFRRHLNDWEVNKIVELLNILGQYKDLNTDEDNLFWNPDEQGRFSVGSAYRSSQRPGTHIGGWPWKMIWKVKIPLKIACFTWLLANQAALTQHNLMKRGMQICSRCWFCECEVETINHLFLHCREVAKLWQIFINLRGISWTMPRNIKEALACWNRDGNQSGHRERWKIVPACIWWSIWMERNQRCFKNKSCSM
;
A
#
# COMPACT_ATOMS: atom_id res chain seq x y z
N MET A 1 -3.81 24.86 10.79
CA MET A 1 -2.87 24.87 9.65
C MET A 1 -3.45 24.03 8.52
N GLU A 2 -4.18 24.67 7.62
CA GLU A 2 -4.50 24.07 6.33
C GLU A 2 -3.18 24.03 5.55
N ASN A 3 -2.61 22.84 5.39
CA ASN A 3 -1.45 22.67 4.53
C ASN A 3 -1.94 22.89 3.10
N LEU A 4 -1.36 23.85 2.36
CA LEU A 4 -1.79 24.23 1.01
C LEU A 4 -1.70 23.08 -0.01
N TRP A 5 -1.04 21.99 0.36
CA TRP A 5 -0.88 20.77 -0.43
C TRP A 5 -1.91 19.68 -0.12
N ILE A 6 -2.73 19.86 0.91
CA ILE A 6 -3.57 18.80 1.45
C ILE A 6 -5.05 19.17 1.42
N THR A 7 -5.90 18.20 1.07
CA THR A 7 -7.34 18.36 1.23
C THR A 7 -7.76 18.36 2.70
N ASN A 8 -8.88 18.99 3.02
CA ASN A 8 -9.42 18.96 4.37
C ASN A 8 -9.90 17.56 4.78
N LEU A 9 -9.84 17.26 6.08
CA LEU A 9 -10.29 15.98 6.62
C LEU A 9 -11.81 15.85 6.49
N SER A 10 -12.27 14.77 5.86
CA SER A 10 -13.71 14.45 5.83
C SER A 10 -14.17 13.95 7.19
N THR A 11 -15.11 14.68 7.81
CA THR A 11 -15.77 14.33 9.07
C THR A 11 -17.04 13.50 8.87
N GLN A 12 -17.48 13.28 7.63
CA GLN A 12 -18.77 12.61 7.37
C GLN A 12 -18.75 11.11 7.73
N PRO A 13 -19.83 10.57 8.31
CA PRO A 13 -19.87 9.18 8.77
C PRO A 13 -19.94 8.15 7.62
N TYR A 14 -20.45 8.52 6.45
CA TYR A 14 -20.60 7.63 5.29
C TYR A 14 -19.94 8.22 4.02
N GLY A 15 -19.79 7.39 2.98
CA GLY A 15 -19.33 7.81 1.65
C GLY A 15 -17.84 8.19 1.49
N SER A 16 -17.12 8.41 2.58
CA SER A 16 -15.73 8.93 2.55
C SER A 16 -14.65 7.94 2.98
N GLY A 17 -14.98 6.65 3.17
CA GLY A 17 -14.05 5.65 3.74
C GLY A 17 -12.71 5.55 3.00
N VAL A 18 -12.74 5.32 1.68
CA VAL A 18 -11.52 5.21 0.85
C VAL A 18 -10.72 6.51 0.87
N TRP A 19 -11.38 7.65 0.68
CA TRP A 19 -10.73 8.97 0.68
C TRP A 19 -10.11 9.32 2.03
N ARG A 20 -10.78 8.98 3.13
CA ARG A 20 -10.24 9.11 4.49
C ARG A 20 -9.00 8.25 4.67
N SER A 21 -9.01 6.99 4.21
CA SER A 21 -7.83 6.13 4.25
C SER A 21 -6.67 6.67 3.43
N ILE A 22 -6.91 7.15 2.20
CA ILE A 22 -5.88 7.78 1.35
C ILE A 22 -5.32 9.03 2.04
N ARG A 23 -6.21 9.87 2.58
CA ARG A 23 -5.85 11.10 3.28
C ARG A 23 -4.99 10.85 4.52
N ASN A 24 -5.24 9.75 5.24
CA ASN A 24 -4.41 9.34 6.38
C ASN A 24 -2.99 8.92 5.97
N LEU A 25 -2.78 8.53 4.71
CA LEU A 25 -1.45 8.24 4.17
C LEU A 25 -0.65 9.49 3.82
N TRP A 26 -1.27 10.67 3.82
CA TRP A 26 -0.61 11.91 3.42
C TRP A 26 0.68 12.16 4.19
N ILE A 27 0.66 12.06 5.52
CA ILE A 27 1.84 12.35 6.35
C ILE A 27 3.02 11.47 5.94
N LYS A 28 2.76 10.17 5.68
CA LYS A 28 3.77 9.22 5.22
C LYS A 28 4.30 9.55 3.83
N PHE A 29 3.43 10.02 2.94
CA PHE A 29 3.77 10.44 1.59
C PHE A 29 4.59 11.74 1.59
N PHE A 30 4.07 12.79 2.24
CA PHE A 30 4.67 14.12 2.28
C PHE A 30 6.04 14.11 2.97
N ASN A 31 6.22 13.27 4.00
CA ASN A 31 7.54 13.10 4.63
C ASN A 31 8.64 12.65 3.65
N LYS A 32 8.27 11.95 2.57
CA LYS A 32 9.17 11.49 1.50
C LYS A 32 9.23 12.45 0.31
N CYS A 33 8.53 13.58 0.38
CA CYS A 33 8.56 14.61 -0.65
C CYS A 33 9.42 15.79 -0.20
N LYS A 34 9.94 16.52 -1.18
CA LYS A 34 10.37 17.90 -1.06
C LYS A 34 9.56 18.74 -2.05
N ILE A 35 9.55 20.05 -1.88
CA ILE A 35 8.83 20.97 -2.76
C ILE A 35 9.82 21.59 -3.73
N LYS A 36 9.52 21.48 -5.02
CA LYS A 36 10.18 22.23 -6.08
C LYS A 36 9.39 23.53 -6.25
N VAL A 37 9.98 24.62 -5.81
CA VAL A 37 9.39 25.95 -5.91
C VAL A 37 9.28 26.35 -7.38
N GLY A 38 8.09 26.81 -7.75
CA GLY A 38 7.85 27.50 -9.01
C GLY A 38 7.60 28.98 -8.74
N ASN A 39 6.33 29.35 -8.72
CA ASN A 39 5.85 30.70 -8.45
C ASN A 39 5.70 31.06 -6.96
N GLY A 40 6.02 30.12 -6.06
CA GLY A 40 6.08 30.29 -4.61
C GLY A 40 4.74 30.51 -3.89
N GLY A 41 3.61 30.41 -4.58
CA GLY A 41 2.29 30.73 -4.03
C GLY A 41 1.66 29.65 -3.16
N ARG A 42 2.18 28.41 -3.19
CA ARG A 42 1.68 27.28 -2.39
C ARG A 42 2.72 26.74 -1.41
N THR A 43 3.90 27.35 -1.36
CA THR A 43 5.02 26.89 -0.54
C THR A 43 5.23 27.82 0.63
N LEU A 44 5.06 27.31 1.85
CA LEU A 44 5.30 28.05 3.09
C LEU A 44 6.80 28.19 3.34
N PHE A 45 7.29 29.42 3.49
CA PHE A 45 8.72 29.69 3.58
C PHE A 45 9.39 28.91 4.73
N TRP A 46 8.78 28.89 5.91
CA TRP A 46 9.37 28.27 7.10
C TRP A 46 9.03 26.79 7.30
N GLU A 47 7.80 26.39 6.95
CA GLU A 47 7.22 25.10 7.33
C GLU A 47 7.38 24.01 6.25
N ASP A 48 7.64 24.38 4.99
CA ASP A 48 7.78 23.43 3.89
C ASP A 48 9.26 23.06 3.60
N LYS A 49 9.45 21.86 3.03
CA LYS A 49 10.77 21.32 2.65
C LYS A 49 11.14 21.70 1.23
N TRP A 50 11.50 22.96 1.00
CA TRP A 50 11.78 23.47 -0.34
C TRP A 50 13.25 23.78 -0.63
N VAL A 51 14.07 23.92 0.41
CA VAL A 51 15.52 24.08 0.29
C VAL A 51 16.22 22.73 0.37
N ASP A 52 15.97 21.99 1.46
CA ASP A 52 16.64 20.73 1.80
C ASP A 52 15.61 19.65 2.16
N GLN A 53 16.09 18.53 2.72
CA GLN A 53 15.24 17.49 3.31
C GLN A 53 14.62 17.88 4.66
N VAL A 54 14.99 19.05 5.20
CA VAL A 54 14.47 19.65 6.43
C VAL A 54 13.86 21.02 6.14
N THR A 55 12.94 21.44 6.99
CA THR A 55 12.28 22.74 6.89
C THR A 55 13.21 23.85 7.40
N LEU A 56 13.07 25.07 6.90
CA LEU A 56 13.85 26.21 7.39
C LEU A 56 13.56 26.50 8.87
N ARG A 57 12.34 26.21 9.35
CA ARG A 57 11.99 26.25 10.77
C ARG A 57 12.89 25.34 11.62
N ASN A 58 13.12 24.11 11.17
CA ASN A 58 13.94 23.15 11.92
C ASN A 58 15.44 23.48 11.81
N ARG A 59 15.89 24.00 10.67
CA ARG A 59 17.30 24.40 10.48
C ARG A 59 17.65 25.68 11.22
N PHE A 60 16.74 26.66 11.24
CA PHE A 60 16.95 27.98 11.84
C PHE A 60 15.86 28.32 12.88
N PRO A 61 15.73 27.55 13.98
CA PRO A 61 14.64 27.71 14.94
C PRO A 61 14.63 29.07 15.64
N ILE A 62 15.81 29.68 15.85
CA ILE A 62 15.92 31.01 16.45
C ILE A 62 15.36 32.08 15.50
N LEU A 63 15.73 32.05 14.22
CA LEU A 63 15.23 32.99 13.22
C LEU A 63 13.72 32.81 13.00
N PHE A 64 13.24 31.57 12.93
CA PHE A 64 11.82 31.27 12.86
C PHE A 64 11.04 31.86 14.04
N ASN A 65 11.54 31.68 15.27
CA ASN A 65 10.86 32.19 16.47
C ASN A 65 10.76 33.72 16.49
N MET A 66 11.71 34.41 15.86
CA MET A 66 11.72 35.87 15.73
C MET A 66 10.93 36.39 14.53
N SER A 67 10.70 35.56 13.52
CA SER A 67 9.98 35.92 12.31
C SER A 67 8.54 36.34 12.63
N LEU A 68 8.12 37.46 12.05
CA LEU A 68 6.72 37.90 12.05
C LEU A 68 5.89 37.20 10.96
N GLN A 69 6.56 36.60 9.98
CA GLN A 69 5.96 36.00 8.79
C GLN A 69 6.08 34.46 8.84
N LYS A 70 5.59 33.84 9.93
CA LYS A 70 5.75 32.38 10.16
C LYS A 70 4.95 31.54 9.16
N GLU A 71 3.79 32.03 8.74
CA GLU A 71 2.86 31.36 7.83
C GLU A 71 2.91 31.94 6.41
N ALA A 72 3.88 32.80 6.11
CA ALA A 72 4.00 33.42 4.79
C ALA A 72 4.52 32.43 3.75
N THR A 73 3.99 32.56 2.55
CA THR A 73 4.46 31.83 1.36
C THR A 73 5.75 32.42 0.82
N ILE A 74 6.49 31.66 0.01
CA ILE A 74 7.70 32.15 -0.66
C ILE A 74 7.40 33.39 -1.50
N ARG A 75 6.24 33.42 -2.17
CA ARG A 75 5.80 34.57 -2.96
C ARG A 75 5.62 35.82 -2.11
N GLU A 76 5.08 35.70 -0.89
CA GLU A 76 4.88 36.84 0.01
C GLU A 76 6.18 37.28 0.69
N MET A 77 7.11 36.37 0.88
CA MET A 77 8.43 36.62 1.47
C MET A 77 9.43 37.23 0.49
N ARG A 78 9.00 37.51 -0.74
CA ARG A 78 9.87 37.96 -1.82
C ARG A 78 9.24 39.09 -2.60
N ASP A 79 10.01 40.15 -2.79
CA ASP A 79 9.68 41.28 -3.65
C ASP A 79 10.65 41.40 -4.84
N ASN A 80 10.49 42.47 -5.63
CA ASN A 80 11.37 42.76 -6.75
C ASN A 80 12.79 43.17 -6.32
N GLN A 81 13.03 43.43 -5.03
CA GLN A 81 14.31 43.88 -4.47
C GLN A 81 15.06 42.76 -3.73
N GLY A 82 14.39 41.65 -3.40
CA GLY A 82 15.00 40.48 -2.79
C GLY A 82 14.06 39.75 -1.83
N TRP A 83 14.65 39.20 -0.78
CA TRP A 83 13.93 38.50 0.28
C TRP A 83 13.54 39.48 1.40
N ASP A 84 12.24 39.59 1.70
CA ASP A 84 11.71 40.42 2.77
C ASP A 84 11.56 39.58 4.05
N LEU A 85 12.58 39.65 4.92
CA LEU A 85 12.63 38.95 6.20
C LEU A 85 12.32 39.90 7.36
N ARG A 86 11.11 39.84 7.92
CA ARG A 86 10.69 40.71 9.03
C ARG A 86 10.80 40.00 10.37
N PHE A 87 11.66 40.55 11.24
CA PHE A 87 11.84 40.06 12.61
C PHE A 87 11.22 41.03 13.63
N ARG A 88 10.70 40.48 14.73
CA ARG A 88 10.11 41.26 15.83
C ARG A 88 11.10 42.13 16.61
N ARG A 89 12.40 41.93 16.41
CA ARG A 89 13.50 42.69 17.03
C ARG A 89 14.74 42.65 16.13
N HIS A 90 15.70 43.54 16.40
CA HIS A 90 17.03 43.48 15.79
C HIS A 90 17.76 42.19 16.18
N LEU A 91 18.69 41.76 15.32
CA LEU A 91 19.54 40.60 15.53
C LEU A 91 20.61 40.92 16.56
N ASN A 92 20.92 39.94 17.40
CA ASN A 92 22.08 40.01 18.27
C ASN A 92 23.32 39.44 17.56
N ASP A 93 24.52 39.78 18.02
CA ASP A 93 25.78 39.39 17.36
C ASP A 93 25.90 37.87 17.09
N TRP A 94 25.45 37.03 18.03
CA TRP A 94 25.49 35.57 17.87
C TRP A 94 24.45 35.02 16.87
N GLU A 95 23.48 35.83 16.44
CA GLU A 95 22.45 35.46 15.45
C GLU A 95 22.84 35.89 14.03
N VAL A 96 23.77 36.85 13.89
CA VAL A 96 24.22 37.39 12.60
C VAL A 96 24.76 36.27 11.69
N ASN A 97 25.57 35.37 12.22
CA ASN A 97 26.10 34.25 11.44
C ASN A 97 24.99 33.35 10.87
N LYS A 98 23.87 33.18 11.60
CA LYS A 98 22.74 32.36 11.15
C LYS A 98 21.96 33.02 10.03
N ILE A 99 21.79 34.34 10.07
CA ILE A 99 21.11 35.04 8.98
C ILE A 99 21.97 35.09 7.72
N VAL A 100 23.29 35.24 7.87
CA VAL A 100 24.22 35.19 6.73
C VAL A 100 24.15 33.81 6.05
N GLU A 101 24.15 32.73 6.84
CA GLU A 101 23.96 31.38 6.31
C GLU A 101 22.61 31.25 5.57
N LEU A 102 21.52 31.73 6.16
CA LEU A 102 20.20 31.72 5.53
C LEU A 102 20.21 32.50 4.21
N LEU A 103 20.74 33.72 4.18
CA LEU A 103 20.78 34.55 2.98
C LEU A 103 21.63 33.92 1.87
N ASN A 104 22.73 33.24 2.21
CA ASN A 104 23.53 32.50 1.23
C ASN A 104 22.74 31.35 0.58
N ILE A 105 21.96 30.61 1.38
CA ILE A 105 21.06 29.57 0.87
C ILE A 105 19.99 30.19 -0.04
N LEU A 106 19.32 31.25 0.44
CA LEU A 106 18.28 31.96 -0.31
C LEU A 106 18.81 32.58 -1.61
N GLY A 107 20.09 32.93 -1.65
CA GLY A 107 20.79 33.45 -2.84
C GLY A 107 20.87 32.46 -4.00
N GLN A 108 20.59 31.17 -3.79
CA GLN A 108 20.49 30.17 -4.85
C GLN A 108 19.11 30.19 -5.54
N TYR A 109 18.10 30.77 -4.88
CA TYR A 109 16.72 30.79 -5.34
C TYR A 109 16.36 32.19 -5.82
N LYS A 110 17.09 32.71 -6.83
CA LYS A 110 16.96 34.10 -7.31
C LYS A 110 15.85 34.34 -8.32
N ASP A 111 15.32 33.32 -8.98
CA ASP A 111 14.26 33.53 -9.96
C ASP A 111 13.11 32.58 -9.63
N LEU A 112 11.99 33.13 -9.18
CA LEU A 112 10.74 32.38 -9.17
C LEU A 112 10.28 32.27 -10.62
N ASN A 113 9.94 31.07 -11.05
CA ASN A 113 9.37 30.88 -12.37
C ASN A 113 7.85 31.16 -12.35
N THR A 114 7.24 31.20 -13.52
CA THR A 114 5.78 31.35 -13.67
C THR A 114 5.01 30.05 -13.41
N ASP A 115 5.71 28.92 -13.30
CA ASP A 115 5.08 27.61 -13.14
C ASP A 115 4.49 27.44 -11.74
N GLU A 116 3.53 26.54 -11.58
CA GLU A 116 3.04 26.20 -10.24
C GLU A 116 4.12 25.49 -9.42
N ASP A 117 4.07 25.69 -8.10
CA ASP A 117 4.86 24.88 -7.16
C ASP A 117 4.51 23.40 -7.34
N ASN A 118 5.51 22.51 -7.25
CA ASN A 118 5.32 21.08 -7.46
C ASN A 118 5.95 20.22 -6.35
N LEU A 119 5.35 19.06 -6.07
CA LEU A 119 5.96 18.06 -5.18
C LEU A 119 6.98 17.21 -5.95
N PHE A 120 8.16 17.07 -5.36
CA PHE A 120 9.23 16.22 -5.83
C PHE A 120 9.32 14.97 -4.96
N TRP A 121 9.09 13.81 -5.56
CA TRP A 121 9.14 12.52 -4.88
C TRP A 121 10.59 12.04 -4.71
N ASN A 122 11.16 12.17 -3.51
CA ASN A 122 12.58 11.87 -3.27
C ASN A 122 13.03 10.45 -3.61
N PRO A 123 12.21 9.38 -3.45
CA PRO A 123 12.63 8.02 -3.81
C PRO A 123 12.78 7.76 -5.32
N ASP A 124 12.47 8.73 -6.19
CA ASP A 124 12.72 8.67 -7.63
C ASP A 124 13.70 9.80 -8.01
N GLU A 125 14.77 9.47 -8.75
CA GLU A 125 15.79 10.45 -9.13
C GLU A 125 15.23 11.59 -9.98
N GLN A 126 14.17 11.33 -10.74
CA GLN A 126 13.50 12.30 -11.60
C GLN A 126 12.35 13.01 -10.88
N GLY A 127 12.16 12.73 -9.58
CA GLY A 127 11.16 13.34 -8.72
C GLY A 127 9.73 12.91 -9.01
N ARG A 128 9.52 11.89 -9.85
CA ARG A 128 8.18 11.48 -10.26
C ARG A 128 7.59 10.49 -9.29
N PHE A 129 6.36 10.77 -8.87
CA PHE A 129 5.60 9.79 -8.11
C PHE A 129 5.16 8.62 -8.99
N SER A 130 5.40 7.41 -8.51
CA SER A 130 4.74 6.21 -9.03
C SER A 130 4.34 5.31 -7.89
N VAL A 131 3.21 4.60 -8.05
CA VAL A 131 2.75 3.61 -7.07
C VAL A 131 3.84 2.58 -6.81
N GLY A 132 4.55 2.12 -7.85
CA GLY A 132 5.67 1.18 -7.71
C GLY A 132 6.81 1.71 -6.82
N SER A 133 7.23 2.97 -7.01
CA SER A 133 8.26 3.60 -6.17
C SER A 133 7.77 3.82 -4.73
N ALA A 134 6.50 4.19 -4.55
CA ALA A 134 5.88 4.33 -3.24
C ALA A 134 5.84 3.00 -2.46
N TYR A 135 5.49 1.90 -3.12
CA TYR A 135 5.51 0.57 -2.52
C TYR A 135 6.92 0.15 -2.14
N ARG A 136 7.90 0.28 -3.06
CA ARG A 136 9.30 -0.06 -2.78
C ARG A 136 9.88 0.74 -1.62
N SER A 137 9.66 2.04 -1.59
CA SER A 137 10.16 2.89 -0.50
C SER A 137 9.46 2.64 0.85
N SER A 138 8.32 1.95 0.85
CA SER A 138 7.58 1.61 2.07
C SER A 138 7.85 0.18 2.55
N GLN A 139 8.54 -0.64 1.76
CA GLN A 139 9.02 -1.95 2.18
C GLN A 139 10.20 -1.78 3.14
N ARG A 140 10.28 -2.65 4.16
CA ARG A 140 11.43 -2.68 5.06
C ARG A 140 12.62 -3.28 4.30
N PRO A 141 13.85 -2.75 4.46
CA PRO A 141 15.05 -3.39 3.91
C PRO A 141 15.08 -4.86 4.36
N GLY A 142 15.25 -5.80 3.41
CA GLY A 142 15.23 -7.24 3.67
C GLY A 142 13.86 -7.92 3.58
N THR A 143 12.75 -7.18 3.47
CA THR A 143 11.44 -7.77 3.09
C THR A 143 11.30 -7.89 1.58
N HIS A 144 12.25 -8.57 0.93
CA HIS A 144 11.96 -9.10 -0.39
C HIS A 144 10.75 -10.02 -0.25
N ILE A 145 9.65 -9.69 -0.93
CA ILE A 145 8.52 -10.59 -1.12
C ILE A 145 8.93 -11.68 -2.13
N GLY A 146 10.08 -12.32 -1.87
CA GLY A 146 10.49 -13.54 -2.55
C GLY A 146 9.45 -14.61 -2.23
N GLY A 147 8.79 -15.13 -3.25
CA GLY A 147 7.82 -16.22 -3.09
C GLY A 147 6.35 -15.83 -3.03
N TRP A 148 5.96 -14.56 -3.15
CA TRP A 148 4.52 -14.26 -3.33
C TRP A 148 4.04 -14.67 -4.74
N PRO A 149 3.03 -15.54 -4.85
CA PRO A 149 2.67 -16.19 -6.12
C PRO A 149 1.78 -15.30 -7.01
N TRP A 150 2.11 -14.01 -7.18
CA TRP A 150 1.24 -13.06 -7.89
C TRP A 150 0.92 -13.46 -9.34
N LYS A 151 1.85 -14.12 -10.04
CA LYS A 151 1.63 -14.59 -11.41
C LYS A 151 0.50 -15.63 -11.47
N MET A 152 0.44 -16.52 -10.48
CA MET A 152 -0.62 -17.53 -10.38
C MET A 152 -1.97 -16.95 -9.97
N ILE A 153 -1.99 -15.75 -9.40
CA ILE A 153 -3.22 -15.06 -9.02
C ILE A 153 -3.74 -14.20 -10.18
N TRP A 154 -2.87 -13.37 -10.78
CA TRP A 154 -3.28 -12.27 -11.66
C TRP A 154 -2.93 -12.48 -13.14
N LYS A 155 -1.99 -13.38 -13.48
CA LYS A 155 -1.59 -13.63 -14.88
C LYS A 155 -2.21 -14.89 -15.47
N VAL A 156 -3.04 -15.60 -14.70
CA VAL A 156 -3.77 -16.78 -15.16
C VAL A 156 -5.04 -16.34 -15.89
N LYS A 157 -5.35 -16.98 -17.02
CA LYS A 157 -6.55 -16.71 -17.83
C LYS A 157 -7.82 -17.27 -17.17
N ILE A 158 -8.31 -16.60 -16.13
CA ILE A 158 -9.54 -16.92 -15.40
C ILE A 158 -10.41 -15.67 -15.21
N PRO A 159 -11.73 -15.82 -14.98
CA PRO A 159 -12.60 -14.70 -14.62
C PRO A 159 -12.06 -13.94 -13.40
N LEU A 160 -12.10 -12.60 -13.43
CA LEU A 160 -11.58 -11.74 -12.38
C LEU A 160 -12.13 -12.08 -11.00
N LYS A 161 -13.41 -12.48 -10.91
CA LYS A 161 -14.04 -12.93 -9.65
C LYS A 161 -13.28 -14.08 -8.99
N ILE A 162 -12.76 -15.03 -9.79
CA ILE A 162 -12.02 -16.19 -9.31
C ILE A 162 -10.60 -15.77 -8.93
N ALA A 163 -9.96 -14.90 -9.72
CA ALA A 163 -8.65 -14.35 -9.37
C ALA A 163 -8.68 -13.58 -8.02
N CYS A 164 -9.69 -12.73 -7.82
CA CYS A 164 -9.93 -12.04 -6.56
C CYS A 164 -10.16 -13.02 -5.41
N PHE A 165 -10.92 -14.09 -5.64
CA PHE A 165 -11.13 -15.13 -4.65
C PHE A 165 -9.84 -15.87 -4.30
N THR A 166 -9.04 -16.27 -5.29
CA THR A 166 -7.72 -16.87 -5.07
C THR A 166 -6.79 -15.93 -4.29
N TRP A 167 -6.84 -14.63 -4.56
CA TRP A 167 -6.13 -13.63 -3.78
C TRP A 167 -6.60 -13.59 -2.31
N LEU A 168 -7.91 -13.68 -2.06
CA LEU A 168 -8.44 -13.77 -0.69
C LEU A 168 -7.95 -15.03 0.04
N LEU A 169 -7.90 -16.17 -0.65
CA LEU A 169 -7.37 -17.42 -0.09
C LEU A 169 -5.88 -17.30 0.27
N ALA A 170 -5.07 -16.72 -0.63
CA ALA A 170 -3.65 -16.47 -0.39
C ALA A 170 -3.43 -15.54 0.81
N ASN A 171 -4.33 -14.58 1.04
CA ASN A 171 -4.29 -13.68 2.20
C ASN A 171 -4.98 -14.23 3.45
N GLN A 172 -5.44 -15.48 3.44
CA GLN A 172 -6.18 -16.09 4.55
C GLN A 172 -7.42 -15.27 4.97
N ALA A 173 -8.09 -14.62 4.01
CA ALA A 173 -9.13 -13.62 4.26
C ALA A 173 -10.55 -14.06 3.84
N ALA A 174 -10.69 -15.22 3.20
CA ALA A 174 -12.00 -15.77 2.82
C ALA A 174 -12.89 -16.02 4.05
N LEU A 175 -14.21 -15.95 3.87
CA LEU A 175 -15.22 -15.99 4.94
C LEU A 175 -15.53 -17.42 5.43
N THR A 176 -14.49 -18.17 5.79
CA THR A 176 -14.68 -19.45 6.50
C THR A 176 -15.18 -19.18 7.92
N GLN A 177 -15.82 -20.17 8.56
CA GLN A 177 -16.33 -20.03 9.91
C GLN A 177 -15.22 -19.64 10.90
N HIS A 178 -14.02 -20.22 10.76
CA HIS A 178 -12.86 -19.83 11.58
C HIS A 178 -12.53 -18.33 11.47
N ASN A 179 -12.60 -17.78 10.26
CA ASN A 179 -12.35 -16.36 10.02
C ASN A 179 -13.49 -15.46 10.50
N LEU A 180 -14.73 -15.94 10.49
CA LEU A 180 -15.87 -15.24 11.08
C LEU A 180 -15.78 -15.20 12.61
N MET A 181 -15.36 -16.30 13.25
CA MET A 181 -15.07 -16.33 14.69
C MET A 181 -14.00 -15.31 15.08
N LYS A 182 -12.90 -15.24 14.30
CA LYS A 182 -11.85 -14.21 14.50
C LYS A 182 -12.36 -12.78 14.38
N ARG A 183 -13.50 -12.56 13.71
CA ARG A 183 -14.17 -11.26 13.59
C ARG A 183 -15.23 -11.02 14.67
N GLY A 184 -15.29 -11.88 15.68
CA GLY A 184 -16.19 -11.74 16.84
C GLY A 184 -17.56 -12.41 16.66
N MET A 185 -17.81 -13.12 15.56
CA MET A 185 -19.07 -13.86 15.39
C MET A 185 -19.12 -15.09 16.30
N GLN A 186 -20.20 -15.24 17.06
CA GLN A 186 -20.43 -16.39 17.94
C GLN A 186 -20.96 -17.58 17.15
N ILE A 187 -20.05 -18.35 16.56
CA ILE A 187 -20.36 -19.58 15.80
C ILE A 187 -19.38 -20.69 16.18
N CYS A 188 -19.78 -21.96 16.04
CA CYS A 188 -18.87 -23.09 16.15
C CYS A 188 -18.26 -23.38 14.78
N SER A 189 -16.93 -23.33 14.66
CA SER A 189 -16.27 -23.64 13.40
C SER A 189 -16.06 -25.14 13.23
N ARG A 190 -16.72 -25.70 12.21
CA ARG A 190 -16.62 -27.11 11.81
C ARG A 190 -16.69 -27.21 10.29
N CYS A 191 -15.79 -27.98 9.69
CA CYS A 191 -15.72 -28.11 8.24
C CYS A 191 -16.98 -28.79 7.67
N TRP A 192 -17.62 -28.15 6.68
CA TRP A 192 -18.83 -28.67 6.01
C TRP A 192 -18.63 -29.91 5.12
N PHE A 193 -17.40 -30.39 5.00
CA PHE A 193 -17.08 -31.58 4.21
C PHE A 193 -16.74 -32.79 5.07
N CYS A 194 -15.74 -32.67 5.95
CA CYS A 194 -15.34 -33.80 6.80
C CYS A 194 -16.05 -33.83 8.14
N GLU A 195 -16.57 -32.69 8.61
CA GLU A 195 -17.16 -32.52 9.93
C GLU A 195 -16.25 -32.95 11.11
N CYS A 196 -14.95 -33.16 10.90
CA CYS A 196 -14.02 -33.58 11.96
C CYS A 196 -13.16 -32.44 12.50
N GLU A 197 -12.93 -31.41 11.68
CA GLU A 197 -11.91 -30.40 11.91
C GLU A 197 -12.47 -28.98 11.81
N VAL A 198 -11.74 -28.02 12.36
CA VAL A 198 -12.06 -26.59 12.26
C VAL A 198 -11.98 -26.13 10.80
N GLU A 199 -12.96 -25.31 10.38
CA GLU A 199 -13.03 -24.78 9.01
C GLU A 199 -12.03 -23.62 8.79
N THR A 200 -10.74 -23.95 8.85
CA THR A 200 -9.67 -23.04 8.42
C THR A 200 -9.55 -23.05 6.90
N ILE A 201 -8.98 -22.00 6.30
CA ILE A 201 -8.78 -21.94 4.84
C ILE A 201 -7.89 -23.09 4.36
N ASN A 202 -6.76 -23.33 5.02
CA ASN A 202 -5.86 -24.40 4.60
C ASN A 202 -6.51 -25.79 4.75
N HIS A 203 -7.27 -26.01 5.82
CA HIS A 203 -8.03 -27.24 5.96
C HIS A 203 -9.07 -27.38 4.83
N LEU A 204 -9.95 -26.39 4.69
CA LEU A 204 -11.07 -26.43 3.74
C LEU A 204 -10.61 -26.66 2.29
N PHE A 205 -9.51 -26.04 1.87
CA PHE A 205 -9.10 -26.03 0.46
C PHE A 205 -7.95 -26.97 0.10
N LEU A 206 -7.22 -27.50 1.08
CA LEU A 206 -6.04 -28.35 0.86
C LEU A 206 -6.11 -29.67 1.65
N HIS A 207 -6.33 -29.60 2.96
CA HIS A 207 -6.09 -30.73 3.87
C HIS A 207 -7.35 -31.51 4.28
N CYS A 208 -8.54 -31.02 3.93
CA CYS A 208 -9.77 -31.74 4.21
C CYS A 208 -9.78 -33.07 3.43
N ARG A 209 -10.07 -34.17 4.11
CA ARG A 209 -10.04 -35.53 3.53
C ARG A 209 -10.84 -35.64 2.24
N GLU A 210 -12.04 -35.07 2.20
CA GLU A 210 -12.90 -35.13 1.00
C GLU A 210 -12.35 -34.26 -0.14
N VAL A 211 -11.73 -33.13 0.18
CA VAL A 211 -11.08 -32.24 -0.79
C VAL A 211 -9.75 -32.81 -1.30
N ALA A 212 -9.00 -33.53 -0.46
CA ALA A 212 -7.77 -34.20 -0.85
C ALA A 212 -8.03 -35.24 -1.96
N LYS A 213 -9.16 -35.97 -1.89
CA LYS A 213 -9.60 -36.87 -2.97
C LYS A 213 -9.78 -36.13 -4.29
N LEU A 214 -10.42 -34.96 -4.26
CA LEU A 214 -10.62 -34.12 -5.44
C LEU A 214 -9.28 -33.68 -6.06
N TRP A 215 -8.33 -33.25 -5.24
CA TRP A 215 -6.98 -32.94 -5.72
C TRP A 215 -6.29 -34.14 -6.35
N GLN A 216 -6.39 -35.31 -5.73
CA GLN A 216 -5.77 -36.54 -6.22
C GLN A 216 -6.24 -36.91 -7.63
N ILE A 217 -7.52 -36.66 -7.97
CA ILE A 217 -8.05 -36.86 -9.33
C ILE A 217 -7.23 -36.06 -10.34
N PHE A 218 -7.05 -34.75 -10.14
CA PHE A 218 -6.32 -33.90 -11.08
C PHE A 218 -4.82 -34.22 -11.13
N ILE A 219 -4.22 -34.58 -9.99
CA ILE A 219 -2.82 -34.99 -9.90
C ILE A 219 -2.59 -36.28 -10.70
N ASN A 220 -3.45 -37.30 -10.51
CA ASN A 220 -3.40 -38.57 -11.22
C ASN A 220 -3.68 -38.41 -12.71
N LEU A 221 -4.69 -37.61 -13.09
CA LEU A 221 -5.00 -37.30 -14.49
C LEU A 221 -3.80 -36.72 -15.25
N ARG A 222 -2.91 -36.02 -14.54
CA ARG A 222 -1.70 -35.44 -15.14
C ARG A 222 -0.43 -36.28 -14.93
N GLY A 223 -0.48 -37.31 -14.10
CA GLY A 223 0.67 -38.13 -13.74
C GLY A 223 1.77 -37.37 -13.00
N ILE A 224 1.42 -36.34 -12.21
CA ILE A 224 2.41 -35.54 -11.48
C ILE A 224 2.63 -36.19 -10.10
N SER A 225 3.89 -36.39 -9.70
CA SER A 225 4.21 -36.68 -8.30
C SER A 225 4.20 -35.37 -7.52
N TRP A 226 3.14 -35.13 -6.73
CA TRP A 226 2.95 -33.87 -6.02
C TRP A 226 2.47 -34.09 -4.59
N THR A 227 3.14 -33.40 -3.66
CA THR A 227 2.78 -33.41 -2.24
C THR A 227 2.04 -32.13 -1.88
N MET A 228 0.89 -32.28 -1.20
CA MET A 228 0.08 -31.15 -0.76
C MET A 228 0.87 -30.26 0.23
N PRO A 229 1.08 -28.96 -0.07
CA PRO A 229 1.84 -28.08 0.81
C PRO A 229 0.98 -27.52 1.95
N ARG A 230 1.64 -26.85 2.92
CA ARG A 230 0.99 -26.46 4.18
C ARG A 230 -0.10 -25.41 4.00
N ASN A 231 0.07 -24.48 3.06
CA ASN A 231 -0.83 -23.34 2.87
C ASN A 231 -1.03 -22.96 1.40
N ILE A 232 -2.03 -22.11 1.16
CA ILE A 232 -2.42 -21.65 -0.18
C ILE A 232 -1.26 -20.98 -0.95
N LYS A 233 -0.40 -20.23 -0.28
CA LYS A 233 0.71 -19.52 -0.95
C LYS A 233 1.73 -20.52 -1.49
N GLU A 234 2.11 -21.50 -0.67
CA GLU A 234 2.98 -22.59 -1.07
C GLU A 234 2.32 -23.46 -2.14
N ALA A 235 1.01 -23.73 -2.04
CA ALA A 235 0.25 -24.44 -3.08
C ALA A 235 0.39 -23.77 -4.45
N LEU A 236 0.20 -22.45 -4.52
CA LEU A 236 0.39 -21.71 -5.78
C LEU A 236 1.85 -21.71 -6.24
N ALA A 237 2.80 -21.58 -5.31
CA ALA A 237 4.23 -21.54 -5.65
C ALA A 237 4.73 -22.88 -6.21
N CYS A 238 4.42 -23.99 -5.53
CA CYS A 238 4.79 -25.34 -5.97
C CYS A 238 4.02 -25.74 -7.23
N TRP A 239 2.72 -25.41 -7.34
CA TRP A 239 1.97 -25.69 -8.56
C TRP A 239 2.55 -24.96 -9.79
N ASN A 240 3.02 -23.73 -9.60
CA ASN A 240 3.66 -23.00 -10.71
C ASN A 240 4.98 -23.63 -11.16
N ARG A 241 5.71 -24.27 -10.24
CA ARG A 241 7.01 -24.90 -10.49
C ARG A 241 6.84 -26.32 -11.05
N ASP A 242 6.09 -27.14 -10.35
CA ASP A 242 6.05 -28.60 -10.53
C ASP A 242 4.81 -29.02 -11.33
N GLY A 243 3.70 -28.30 -11.19
CA GLY A 243 2.45 -28.56 -11.91
C GLY A 243 2.47 -28.20 -13.41
N ASN A 244 3.54 -27.54 -13.88
CA ASN A 244 3.65 -26.94 -15.21
C ASN A 244 4.69 -27.63 -16.14
N GLN A 245 5.10 -28.87 -15.85
CA GLN A 245 6.21 -29.54 -16.55
C GLN A 245 5.93 -29.99 -18.01
N SER A 246 4.81 -29.59 -18.65
CA SER A 246 4.35 -30.18 -19.92
C SER A 246 3.71 -29.19 -20.92
N GLY A 247 3.49 -29.61 -22.17
CA GLY A 247 3.14 -28.77 -23.35
C GLY A 247 1.84 -27.93 -23.31
N HIS A 248 1.08 -27.93 -22.21
CA HIS A 248 -0.13 -27.12 -22.02
C HIS A 248 -0.08 -26.30 -20.71
N ARG A 249 1.07 -25.68 -20.43
CA ARG A 249 1.34 -24.92 -19.18
C ARG A 249 0.22 -23.95 -18.80
N GLU A 250 -0.33 -23.22 -19.78
CA GLU A 250 -1.31 -22.17 -19.48
C GLU A 250 -2.66 -22.70 -19.00
N ARG A 251 -3.08 -23.86 -19.49
CA ARG A 251 -4.35 -24.50 -19.05
C ARG A 251 -4.21 -25.06 -17.64
N TRP A 252 -3.05 -25.61 -17.29
CA TRP A 252 -2.81 -26.22 -15.99
C TRP A 252 -2.69 -25.22 -14.84
N LYS A 253 -2.31 -23.97 -15.13
CA LYS A 253 -2.34 -22.87 -14.14
C LYS A 253 -3.73 -22.56 -13.60
N ILE A 254 -4.78 -22.91 -14.34
CA ILE A 254 -6.18 -22.63 -13.99
C ILE A 254 -6.70 -23.61 -12.92
N VAL A 255 -6.15 -24.83 -12.87
CA VAL A 255 -6.69 -25.95 -12.07
C VAL A 255 -6.85 -25.61 -10.59
N PRO A 256 -5.85 -25.06 -9.87
CA PRO A 256 -6.01 -24.71 -8.45
C PRO A 256 -7.17 -23.73 -8.22
N ALA A 257 -7.27 -22.70 -9.06
CA ALA A 257 -8.30 -21.68 -8.95
C ALA A 257 -9.70 -22.25 -9.21
N CYS A 258 -9.83 -23.16 -10.18
CA CYS A 258 -11.08 -23.87 -10.44
C CYS A 258 -11.47 -24.80 -9.29
N ILE A 259 -10.54 -25.62 -8.79
CA ILE A 259 -10.80 -26.51 -7.65
C ILE A 259 -11.30 -25.71 -6.45
N TRP A 260 -10.58 -24.65 -6.07
CA TRP A 260 -10.98 -23.82 -4.94
C TRP A 260 -12.31 -23.11 -5.15
N TRP A 261 -12.57 -22.60 -6.36
CA TRP A 261 -13.86 -21.98 -6.63
C TRP A 261 -15.01 -22.98 -6.54
N SER A 262 -14.84 -24.20 -7.06
CA SER A 262 -15.84 -25.27 -6.96
C SER A 262 -16.09 -25.67 -5.50
N ILE A 263 -15.03 -25.86 -4.71
CA ILE A 263 -15.12 -26.15 -3.27
C ILE A 263 -15.88 -25.03 -2.54
N TRP A 264 -15.57 -23.77 -2.85
CA TRP A 264 -16.23 -22.62 -2.23
C TRP A 264 -17.72 -22.55 -2.56
N MET A 265 -18.07 -22.80 -3.82
CA MET A 265 -19.45 -22.84 -4.26
C MET A 265 -20.22 -23.96 -3.57
N GLU A 266 -19.67 -25.18 -3.54
CA GLU A 266 -20.29 -26.33 -2.89
C GLU A 266 -20.45 -26.12 -1.38
N ARG A 267 -19.39 -25.67 -0.71
CA ARG A 267 -19.43 -25.34 0.72
C ARG A 267 -20.53 -24.32 1.02
N ASN A 268 -20.66 -23.27 0.20
CA ASN A 268 -21.71 -22.27 0.42
C ASN A 268 -23.10 -22.83 0.16
N GLN A 269 -23.27 -23.75 -0.79
CA GLN A 269 -24.54 -24.45 -0.96
C GLN A 269 -24.90 -25.27 0.29
N ARG A 270 -23.96 -26.03 0.86
CA ARG A 270 -24.18 -26.78 2.10
C ARG A 270 -24.53 -25.85 3.28
N CYS A 271 -23.74 -24.79 3.45
CA CYS A 271 -23.89 -23.84 4.55
C CYS A 271 -25.24 -23.07 4.53
N PHE A 272 -25.75 -22.71 3.35
CA PHE A 272 -26.92 -21.83 3.23
C PHE A 272 -28.19 -22.50 2.70
N LYS A 273 -28.10 -23.68 2.10
CA LYS A 273 -29.25 -24.37 1.47
C LYS A 273 -29.59 -25.72 2.08
N ASN A 274 -28.91 -26.15 3.15
CA ASN A 274 -29.16 -27.41 3.87
C ASN A 274 -29.22 -28.66 2.95
N LYS A 275 -28.56 -28.62 1.79
CA LYS A 275 -28.47 -29.75 0.86
C LYS A 275 -27.12 -30.43 1.05
N SER A 276 -27.10 -31.61 1.64
CA SER A 276 -25.99 -32.55 1.51
C SER A 276 -26.07 -33.18 0.11
N CYS A 277 -25.49 -32.53 -0.89
CA CYS A 277 -25.20 -33.21 -2.16
C CYS A 277 -23.87 -33.96 -2.03
N SER A 278 -23.92 -35.27 -2.27
CA SER A 278 -22.76 -36.14 -2.42
C SER A 278 -21.85 -35.57 -3.52
N MET A 279 -20.58 -35.31 -3.19
CA MET A 279 -19.53 -35.07 -4.20
C MET A 279 -19.08 -36.38 -4.82
#